data_AF-A0A537UM16-F1
#
_entry.id   AF-A0A537UM16-F1
#
_cell.length_a   1.000
_cell.length_b   1.000
_cell.length_c   1.000
_cell.angle_alpha   90.00
_cell.angle_beta   90.00
_cell.angle_gamma   90.00
#
_symmetry.space_group_name_H-M   'P 1'
#
loop_
_entity.id
_entity.type
_entity.pdbx_description
1 polymer ?
#
loop_
_entity_poly.entity_id
_entity_poly.type
_entity_poly.pdbx_seq_one_letter_code
_entity_poly.pdbx_strand_id
1 'polypeptide(L)' 'MEYRGKQYTIVQGIGPDSWRWTVHLDEKTIKSGQATSRAAAMNSVVWLIDKALKPKKVIPDPPSGELF' A
#
# COMPACT_ATOMS: atom_id res chain seq x y z
N MET A 1 11.64 -4.43 7.31
CA MET A 1 10.58 -4.55 8.35
C MET A 1 9.39 -5.24 7.72
N GLU A 2 8.45 -5.75 8.52
CA GLU A 2 7.25 -6.44 8.01
C GLU A 2 5.99 -5.96 8.76
N TYR A 3 4.88 -5.84 8.05
CA TYR A 3 3.56 -5.58 8.62
C TYR A 3 2.49 -6.38 7.87
N ARG A 4 1.71 -7.20 8.58
CA ARG A 4 0.66 -8.08 8.02
C ARG A 4 1.16 -8.96 6.86
N GLY A 5 2.38 -9.50 6.98
CA GLY A 5 3.03 -10.33 5.95
C GLY A 5 3.50 -9.55 4.72
N LYS A 6 3.56 -8.21 4.78
CA LYS A 6 4.08 -7.35 3.71
C LYS A 6 5.39 -6.71 4.14
N GLN A 7 6.41 -6.86 3.31
CA GLN A 7 7.73 -6.29 3.56
C GLN A 7 7.75 -4.80 3.22
N TYR A 8 8.46 -4.04 4.04
CA TYR A 8 8.66 -2.61 3.80
C TYR A 8 9.99 -2.11 4.37
N THR A 9 10.43 -0.98 3.82
CA THR A 9 11.59 -0.22 4.26
C THR A 9 11.17 1.22 4.54
N ILE A 10 11.77 1.80 5.58
CA ILE A 10 11.69 3.23 5.89
C ILE A 10 13.12 3.66 6.23
N VAL A 11 13.63 4.65 5.51
CA VAL A 11 15.00 5.14 5.65
C VAL A 11 14.98 6.67 5.74
N GLN A 12 15.86 7.23 6.56
CA GLN A 12 16.06 8.67 6.61
C GLN A 12 16.94 9.10 5.43
N GLY A 13 16.53 10.17 4.73
CA GLY A 13 17.28 10.82 3.68
C GLY A 13 18.30 11.84 4.22
N ILE A 14 18.82 12.69 3.34
CA ILE A 14 19.93 13.63 3.65
C ILE A 14 19.49 14.79 4.57
N GLY A 15 18.20 14.92 4.89
CA GLY A 15 17.65 15.98 5.74
C GLY A 15 16.83 15.47 6.93
N PRO A 16 16.63 16.30 7.98
CA PRO A 16 15.83 15.94 9.15
C PRO A 16 14.38 15.58 8.77
N ASP A 17 13.84 16.27 7.78
CA ASP A 17 12.48 16.08 7.27
C ASP A 17 12.44 15.29 5.96
N SER A 18 13.45 14.45 5.72
CA SER A 18 13.50 13.58 4.55
C SER A 18 13.41 12.14 4.99
N TRP A 19 12.28 11.51 4.74
CA TRP A 19 12.07 10.08 4.98
C TRP A 19 11.63 9.43 3.69
N ARG A 20 12.27 8.34 3.29
CA ARG A 20 11.90 7.52 2.14
C ARG A 20 11.34 6.21 2.62
N TRP A 21 10.34 5.72 1.91
CA TRP A 21 9.74 4.43 2.22
C TRP A 21 9.47 3.64 0.94
N THR A 22 9.53 2.33 1.06
CA THR A 22 9.15 1.36 0.01
C THR A 22 8.36 0.23 0.66
N VAL A 23 7.30 -0.23 0.02
CA VAL A 23 6.45 -1.32 0.48
C VAL A 23 6.14 -2.29 -0.65
N HIS A 24 6.24 -3.59 -0.35
CA HIS A 24 5.93 -4.70 -1.24
C HIS A 24 4.54 -5.22 -0.88
N LEU A 25 3.54 -4.94 -1.71
CA LEU A 25 2.13 -5.31 -1.45
C LEU A 25 1.83 -6.72 -1.98
N ASP A 26 2.44 -7.11 -3.08
CA ASP A 26 2.40 -8.43 -3.70
C ASP A 26 3.64 -8.59 -4.62
N GLU A 27 3.80 -9.74 -5.27
CA GLU A 27 4.99 -10.05 -6.09
C GLU A 27 5.25 -9.03 -7.20
N LYS A 28 4.22 -8.32 -7.66
CA LYS A 28 4.32 -7.36 -8.79
C LYS A 28 4.07 -5.91 -8.36
N THR A 29 3.52 -5.68 -7.17
CA THR A 29 3.15 -4.36 -6.70
C THR A 29 4.10 -3.89 -5.60
N ILE A 30 5.03 -3.04 -6.02
CA ILE A 30 5.90 -2.28 -5.12
C ILE A 30 5.50 -0.82 -5.20
N LYS A 31 5.40 -0.15 -4.05
CA LYS A 31 5.15 1.29 -3.95
C LYS A 31 6.24 1.95 -3.13
N SER A 32 6.61 3.17 -3.49
CA SER A 32 7.58 3.96 -2.75
C SER A 32 7.16 5.42 -2.69
N GLY A 33 7.76 6.17 -1.78
CA GLY A 33 7.50 7.58 -1.62
C GLY A 33 8.40 8.27 -0.60
N GLN A 34 8.09 9.53 -0.34
CA GLN A 34 8.78 10.38 0.62
C GLN A 34 7.80 10.92 1.66
N ALA A 35 8.30 11.28 2.83
CA ALA A 35 7.55 11.88 3.92
C ALA A 35 8.45 12.84 4.73
N THR A 36 7.82 13.79 5.41
CA THR A 36 8.51 14.77 6.26
C THR A 36 8.91 14.22 7.62
N SER A 37 8.42 13.03 8.00
CA SER A 37 8.77 12.39 9.26
C SER A 37 8.70 10.87 9.16
N ARG A 38 9.38 10.19 10.08
CA ARG A 38 9.28 8.73 10.24
C ARG A 38 7.84 8.27 10.43
N ALA A 39 7.08 9.00 11.25
CA ALA A 39 5.69 8.67 11.54
C ALA A 39 4.81 8.81 10.29
N ALA A 40 5.02 9.86 9.49
CA ALA A 40 4.29 10.02 8.23
C ALA A 40 4.66 8.93 7.20
N ALA A 41 5.94 8.53 7.12
CA ALA A 41 6.36 7.39 6.30
C ALA A 41 5.68 6.09 6.77
N MET A 42 5.64 5.85 8.08
CA MET A 42 5.00 4.67 8.67
C MET A 42 3.49 4.64 8.37
N ASN A 43 2.79 5.76 8.58
CA ASN A 43 1.36 5.86 8.26
C ASN A 43 1.07 5.57 6.79
N SER A 44 1.94 6.05 5.87
CA SER A 44 1.79 5.79 4.44
C SER A 44 1.90 4.30 4.12
N VAL A 45 2.89 3.62 4.69
CA VAL A 45 3.10 2.18 4.54
C VAL A 45 1.90 1.39 5.08
N VAL A 46 1.49 1.68 6.32
CA VAL A 46 0.35 0.99 6.97
C VAL A 46 -0.92 1.17 6.17
N TRP A 47 -1.22 2.40 5.75
CA TRP A 47 -2.41 2.70 4.96
C TRP A 47 -2.42 1.95 3.62
N LEU A 48 -1.28 1.84 2.93
CA LEU A 48 -1.17 1.10 1.67
C LEU A 48 -1.40 -0.40 1.86
N ILE A 49 -0.83 -0.98 2.92
CA ILE A 49 -1.01 -2.40 3.24
C ILE A 49 -2.47 -2.68 3.59
N ASP A 50 -3.06 -1.86 4.46
CA ASP A 50 -4.46 -2.03 4.86
C ASP A 50 -5.41 -1.86 3.68
N LYS A 51 -5.12 -0.93 2.77
CA LYS A 51 -5.88 -0.75 1.54
C LYS A 51 -5.75 -1.95 0.59
N ALA A 52 -4.57 -2.53 0.46
CA ALA A 52 -4.33 -3.70 -0.40
C ALA A 52 -5.01 -4.97 0.15
N LEU A 53 -5.14 -5.08 1.48
CA LEU A 53 -5.75 -6.24 2.14
C LEU A 53 -7.27 -6.14 2.26
N LYS A 54 -7.88 -4.98 1.97
CA LYS A 54 -9.34 -4.85 1.93
C LYS A 54 -9.89 -5.63 0.73
N PRO A 55 -10.89 -6.51 0.93
CA PRO A 55 -11.51 -7.22 -0.18
C PRO A 55 -12.08 -6.20 -1.16
N LYS A 56 -11.66 -6.30 -2.42
CA LYS A 56 -12.27 -5.51 -3.50
C LYS A 56 -13.73 -5.94 -3.56
N LYS A 57 -14.66 -5.01 -3.35
CA LYS A 57 -16.09 -5.28 -3.54
C LYS A 57 -16.26 -5.68 -5.00
N VAL A 58 -16.36 -6.98 -5.25
CA VAL A 58 -16.70 -7.51 -6.57
C VAL A 58 -18.14 -7.06 -6.77
N ILE A 59 -18.35 -6.08 -7.64
CA ILE A 59 -19.68 -5.76 -8.14
C ILE A 59 -19.98 -6.93 -9.06
N PRO A 60 -20.96 -7.80 -8.75
CA PRO A 60 -21.35 -8.83 -9.70
C PRO A 60 -21.81 -8.13 -10.97
N ASP A 61 -21.32 -8.60 -12.13
CA ASP A 61 -21.87 -8.17 -13.40
C ASP A 61 -23.40 -8.34 -13.38
N PRO A 62 -24.18 -7.35 -13.86
CA PRO A 62 -25.62 -7.49 -13.93
C PRO A 62 -25.97 -8.75 -14.74
N PRO A 63 -26.97 -9.55 -14.30
CA PRO A 63 -27.32 -10.79 -14.98
C PRO A 63 -27.64 -10.44 -16.43
N SER A 64 -26.84 -10.98 -17.35
CA SER A 64 -27.11 -10.88 -18.78
C SER A 64 -28.45 -11.57 -19.00
N GLY A 65 -29.48 -10.77 -19.25
CA GLY A 65 -30.79 -11.28 -19.60
C GLY A 65 -30.68 -12.03 -20.91
N GLU A 66 -30.73 -13.35 -20.85
CA GLU A 66 -31.20 -14.17 -21.97
C GLU A 66 -32.66 -13.78 -22.23
N LEU A 67 -32.89 -13.04 -23.31
CA LEU A 67 -34.21 -12.92 -23.92
C LEU A 67 -34.27 -13.90 -25.08
N PHE A 68 -35.21 -14.84 -24.91
CA PHE A 68 -35.70 -15.81 -25.88
C PHE A 68 -36.26 -15.15 -27.15
#